data_AF-A0A9X8M5H5-F1
#
_entry.id   AF-A0A9X8M5H5-F1
#
_cell.length_a   1.000
_cell.length_b   1.000
_cell.length_c   1.000
_cell.angle_alpha   90.00
_cell.angle_beta   90.00
_cell.angle_gamma   90.00
#
_symmetry.space_group_name_H-M   'P 1'
#
loop_
_entity.id
_entity.type
_entity.pdbx_description
1 polymer ?
#
loop_
_entity_poly.entity_id
_entity_poly.type
_entity_poly.pdbx_seq_one_letter_code
_entity_poly.pdbx_strand_id
1 'polypeptide(L)'
;MKVQKITLKEVEFVKVDSEYEQRFVNEQDYPAFLTNYALKKGQEEGLINSSIIADIVKFQALDGLRNEGNKDLSALEQIDQTSIHKVIYMAFKGANPKENSTFDEFLKRYHDSLAKSMELYTKLVVDVISQDPNQFAAALKKSTSSGGNGEKK
;
A
#
# COMPACT_ATOMS: atom_id res chain seq x y z
N MET A 1 6.78 -9.97 11.50
CA MET A 1 6.48 -8.72 10.79
C MET A 1 7.78 -8.16 10.23
N LYS A 2 7.90 -8.00 8.92
CA LYS A 2 9.05 -7.31 8.30
C LYS A 2 8.69 -5.84 8.11
N VAL A 3 9.62 -4.96 8.46
CA VAL A 3 9.47 -3.51 8.28
C VAL A 3 10.11 -3.14 6.96
N GLN A 4 9.32 -2.58 6.06
CA GLN A 4 9.78 -2.02 4.79
C GLN A 4 10.18 -0.56 4.97
N LYS A 5 10.88 -0.02 3.97
CA LYS A 5 11.34 1.37 3.96
C LYS A 5 10.68 2.11 2.82
N ILE A 6 10.29 3.36 3.07
CA ILE A 6 9.92 4.32 2.03
C ILE A 6 10.79 5.56 2.17
N THR A 7 11.04 6.25 1.06
CA THR A 7 11.75 7.53 1.05
C THR A 7 10.79 8.61 0.59
N LEU A 8 10.59 9.63 1.41
CA LEU A 8 9.84 10.83 1.06
C LEU A 8 10.80 11.98 0.81
N LYS A 9 10.55 12.76 -0.23
CA LYS A 9 11.42 13.85 -0.67
C LYS A 9 10.62 14.96 -1.32
N GLU A 10 11.10 16.18 -1.25
CA GLU A 10 10.45 17.33 -1.88
C GLU A 10 11.05 17.57 -3.26
N VAL A 11 10.24 18.13 -4.15
CA VAL A 11 10.68 18.55 -5.49
C VAL A 11 10.85 20.06 -5.50
N GLU A 12 12.07 20.49 -5.83
CA GLU A 12 12.37 21.89 -6.09
C GLU A 12 12.74 22.07 -7.57
N PHE A 13 12.38 23.23 -8.13
CA PHE A 13 12.79 23.65 -9.45
C PHE A 13 13.75 24.83 -9.30
N VAL A 14 15.02 24.60 -9.61
CA VAL A 14 16.07 25.63 -9.49
C VAL A 14 16.46 26.12 -10.87
N LYS A 15 16.69 27.43 -11.00
CA LYS A 15 17.12 28.04 -12.26
C LYS A 15 18.63 27.89 -12.43
N VAL A 16 19.07 27.23 -13.50
CA VAL A 16 20.48 27.05 -13.88
C VAL A 16 20.63 27.46 -15.34
N ASP A 17 21.50 28.44 -15.61
CA ASP A 17 21.86 28.90 -16.96
C ASP A 17 20.67 29.16 -17.92
N SER A 18 19.59 29.72 -17.38
CA SER A 18 18.31 30.05 -18.06
C SER A 18 17.29 28.91 -18.19
N GLU A 19 17.60 27.70 -17.74
CA GLU A 19 16.69 26.56 -17.66
C GLU A 19 16.27 26.25 -16.21
N TYR A 20 15.19 25.50 -16.03
CA TYR A 20 14.80 24.97 -14.72
C TYR A 20 15.20 23.50 -14.61
N GLU A 21 15.97 23.18 -13.58
CA GLU A 21 16.31 21.80 -13.22
C GLU A 21 15.42 21.32 -12.07
N GLN A 22 14.86 20.11 -12.20
CA GLN A 22 14.19 19.44 -11.10
C GLN A 22 15.24 18.82 -10.15
N ARG A 23 15.16 19.14 -8.86
CA ARG A 23 15.99 18.55 -7.81
C ARG A 23 15.12 17.93 -6.73
N PHE A 24 15.58 16.82 -6.17
CA PHE A 24 14.99 16.24 -4.97
C PHE A 24 15.77 16.71 -3.76
N VAL A 25 15.05 17.23 -2.77
CA VAL A 25 15.61 17.74 -1.52
C VAL A 25 14.86 17.17 -0.32
N ASN A 26 15.38 17.37 0.89
CA ASN A 26 14.75 16.94 2.14
C ASN A 26 14.35 15.45 2.14
N GLU A 27 15.25 14.60 1.62
CA GLU A 27 15.03 13.15 1.58
C GLU A 27 15.03 12.57 2.99
N GLN A 28 13.96 11.84 3.33
CA GLN A 28 13.80 11.20 4.63
C GLN A 28 13.22 9.80 4.48
N ASP A 29 13.86 8.85 5.15
CA ASP A 29 13.42 7.46 5.21
C ASP A 29 12.40 7.25 6.34
N TYR A 30 11.33 6.51 6.03
CA TYR A 30 10.28 6.15 6.97
C TYR A 30 10.04 4.63 6.98
N PRO A 31 9.72 4.05 8.15
CA PRO A 31 9.25 2.67 8.21
C PRO A 31 7.87 2.57 7.55
N ALA A 32 7.59 1.42 6.94
CA ALA A 32 6.28 1.07 6.44
C ALA A 32 6.00 -0.42 6.70
N PHE A 33 4.84 -0.72 7.27
CA PHE A 33 4.37 -2.10 7.40
C PHE A 33 2.85 -2.12 7.39
N LEU A 34 2.29 -3.17 6.82
CA LEU A 34 0.85 -3.35 6.73
C LEU A 34 0.37 -4.23 7.88
N THR A 35 -0.77 -3.86 8.48
CA THR A 35 -1.44 -4.65 9.52
C THR A 35 -2.91 -4.80 9.18
N ASN A 36 -3.57 -5.82 9.75
CA ASN A 36 -5.02 -5.97 9.66
C ASN A 36 -5.77 -4.73 10.18
N TYR A 37 -5.24 -4.07 11.21
CA TYR A 37 -5.80 -2.83 11.73
C TYR A 37 -5.71 -1.68 10.71
N ALA A 38 -4.54 -1.48 10.08
CA ALA A 38 -4.35 -0.46 9.06
C ALA A 38 -5.25 -0.69 7.84
N LEU A 39 -5.43 -1.96 7.43
CA LEU A 39 -6.35 -2.32 6.35
C LEU A 39 -7.81 -2.00 6.69
N LYS A 40 -8.27 -2.39 7.90
CA LYS A 40 -9.63 -2.10 8.36
C LYS A 40 -9.88 -0.59 8.42
N LYS A 41 -8.95 0.15 9.01
CA LYS A 41 -9.06 1.60 9.16
C LYS A 41 -9.05 2.32 7.80
N GLY A 42 -8.18 1.89 6.88
CA GLY A 42 -8.17 2.44 5.53
C GLY A 42 -9.47 2.16 4.76
N GLN A 43 -10.15 1.05 5.02
CA GLN A 43 -11.47 0.77 4.48
C GLN A 43 -12.54 1.70 5.08
N GLU A 44 -12.52 1.91 6.40
CA GLU A 44 -13.45 2.82 7.11
C GLU A 44 -13.29 4.29 6.63
N GLU A 45 -12.06 4.70 6.31
CA GLU A 45 -11.73 6.04 5.81
C GLU A 45 -11.93 6.19 4.28
N GLY A 46 -12.40 5.15 3.59
CA GLY A 46 -12.59 5.14 2.14
C GLY A 46 -11.30 5.18 1.31
N LEU A 47 -10.14 5.02 1.95
CA LEU A 47 -8.84 4.91 1.30
C LEU A 47 -8.71 3.59 0.55
N ILE A 48 -9.24 2.51 1.12
CA ILE A 48 -9.34 1.20 0.47
C ILE A 48 -10.78 0.90 0.08
N ASN A 49 -10.97 0.37 -1.12
CA ASN A 49 -12.24 -0.17 -1.57
C ASN A 49 -12.18 -1.71 -1.70
N SER A 50 -13.34 -2.32 -1.99
CA SER A 50 -13.45 -3.76 -2.21
C SER A 50 -12.54 -4.29 -3.33
N SER A 51 -12.24 -3.48 -4.35
CA SER A 51 -11.32 -3.86 -5.44
C SER A 51 -9.90 -4.08 -4.94
N ILE A 52 -9.35 -3.12 -4.18
CA ILE A 52 -8.00 -3.22 -3.61
C ILE A 52 -7.92 -4.42 -2.66
N ILE A 53 -8.96 -4.65 -1.86
CA ILE A 53 -9.02 -5.83 -0.99
C ILE A 53 -9.02 -7.12 -1.81
N ALA A 54 -9.81 -7.19 -2.89
CA ALA A 54 -9.83 -8.35 -3.77
C ALA A 54 -8.46 -8.60 -4.41
N ASP A 55 -7.74 -7.54 -4.80
CA ASP A 55 -6.39 -7.65 -5.35
C ASP A 55 -5.40 -8.19 -4.31
N ILE A 56 -5.49 -7.74 -3.07
CA ILE A 56 -4.70 -8.29 -1.95
C ILE A 56 -5.05 -9.78 -1.70
N VAL A 57 -6.31 -10.18 -1.81
CA VAL A 57 -6.71 -11.61 -1.67
C VAL A 57 -6.12 -12.46 -2.78
N LYS A 58 -6.07 -11.96 -4.02
CA LYS A 58 -5.43 -12.70 -5.12
C LYS A 58 -3.99 -13.07 -4.78
N PHE A 59 -3.25 -12.19 -4.08
CA PHE A 59 -1.91 -12.53 -3.59
C PHE A 59 -1.90 -13.70 -2.62
N GLN A 60 -2.90 -13.85 -1.75
CA GLN A 60 -2.95 -15.00 -0.83
C GLN A 60 -3.15 -16.32 -1.59
N ALA A 61 -4.00 -16.31 -2.62
CA ALA A 61 -4.19 -17.48 -3.49
C ALA A 61 -2.90 -17.84 -4.24
N LEU A 62 -2.13 -16.83 -4.67
CA LEU A 62 -0.84 -17.02 -5.33
C LEU A 62 0.29 -17.40 -4.34
N ASP A 63 0.27 -16.90 -3.11
CA ASP A 63 1.25 -17.23 -2.05
C ASP A 63 1.13 -18.71 -1.64
N GLY A 64 -0.10 -19.25 -1.60
CA GLY A 64 -0.34 -20.68 -1.43
C GLY A 64 0.20 -21.54 -2.58
N LEU A 65 0.38 -20.98 -3.78
CA LEU A 65 0.95 -21.63 -4.97
C LEU A 65 2.48 -21.44 -5.10
N ARG A 66 3.13 -20.64 -4.24
CA ARG A 66 4.59 -20.37 -4.30
C ARG A 66 5.48 -21.60 -4.10
N ASN A 67 4.92 -22.74 -3.69
CA ASN A 67 5.64 -24.00 -3.65
C ASN A 67 5.92 -24.59 -5.05
N GLU A 68 5.30 -24.07 -6.12
CA GLU A 68 5.47 -24.55 -7.49
C GLU A 68 5.96 -23.43 -8.44
N GLY A 69 7.23 -23.04 -8.30
CA GLY A 69 8.14 -22.71 -9.41
C GLY A 69 7.85 -21.56 -10.39
N ASN A 70 6.65 -20.97 -10.47
CA ASN A 70 6.35 -19.94 -11.46
C ASN A 70 5.44 -18.87 -10.88
N LYS A 71 6.00 -17.67 -10.66
CA LYS A 71 5.24 -16.49 -10.24
C LYS A 71 4.51 -15.93 -11.45
N ASP A 72 3.29 -16.37 -11.70
CA ASP A 72 2.43 -15.68 -12.66
C ASP A 72 1.92 -14.37 -12.04
N LEU A 73 2.74 -13.32 -12.15
CA LEU A 73 2.41 -11.97 -11.69
C LEU A 73 1.53 -11.22 -12.68
N SER A 74 1.12 -11.83 -13.80
CA SER A 74 0.24 -11.20 -14.80
C SER A 74 -1.10 -10.78 -14.20
N ALA A 75 -1.59 -11.50 -13.18
CA ALA A 75 -2.79 -11.14 -12.41
C ALA A 75 -2.67 -9.78 -11.68
N LEU A 76 -1.45 -9.25 -11.55
CA LEU A 76 -1.14 -8.00 -10.86
C LEU A 76 -0.95 -6.82 -11.83
N GLU A 77 -0.83 -7.08 -13.14
CA GLU A 77 -0.68 -6.04 -14.17
C GLU A 77 -1.93 -5.15 -14.27
N GLN A 78 -3.07 -5.63 -13.78
CA GLN A 78 -4.34 -4.90 -13.76
C GLN A 78 -4.50 -3.99 -12.53
N ILE A 79 -3.56 -4.02 -11.58
CA ILE A 79 -3.65 -3.18 -10.38
C ILE A 79 -3.27 -1.76 -10.77
N ASP A 80 -4.21 -0.84 -10.60
CA ASP A 80 -3.96 0.56 -10.91
C ASP A 80 -2.95 1.19 -9.94
N GLN A 81 -2.19 2.17 -10.44
CA GLN A 81 -1.13 2.84 -9.66
C GLN A 81 -1.68 3.56 -8.41
N THR A 82 -2.92 4.05 -8.45
CA THR A 82 -3.52 4.73 -7.30
C THR A 82 -3.75 3.74 -6.16
N SER A 83 -4.21 2.53 -6.48
CA SER A 83 -4.37 1.43 -5.53
C SER A 83 -3.05 1.02 -4.87
N ILE A 84 -1.97 0.92 -5.65
CA ILE A 84 -0.61 0.67 -5.15
C ILE A 84 -0.21 1.74 -4.14
N HIS A 85 -0.34 3.01 -4.52
CA HIS A 85 0.05 4.13 -3.65
C HIS A 85 -0.80 4.19 -2.39
N LYS A 86 -2.11 3.91 -2.47
CA LYS A 86 -2.99 3.87 -1.29
C LYS A 86 -2.56 2.82 -0.27
N VAL A 87 -2.15 1.64 -0.73
CA VAL A 87 -1.63 0.59 0.16
C VAL A 87 -0.31 0.97 0.78
N ILE A 88 0.60 1.58 0.02
CA ILE A 88 1.87 2.10 0.55
C ILE A 88 1.62 3.20 1.59
N TYR A 89 0.72 4.13 1.30
CA TYR A 89 0.34 5.21 2.21
C TYR A 89 -0.25 4.68 3.53
N MET A 90 -1.06 3.62 3.48
CA MET A 90 -1.55 2.99 4.71
C MET A 90 -0.45 2.31 5.51
N ALA A 91 0.47 1.62 4.83
CA ALA A 91 1.62 1.02 5.50
C ALA A 91 2.50 2.08 6.18
N PHE A 92 2.64 3.25 5.53
CA PHE A 92 3.26 4.43 6.10
C PHE A 92 2.50 4.95 7.32
N LYS A 93 1.20 5.26 7.21
CA LYS A 93 0.39 5.78 8.32
C LYS A 93 0.33 4.82 9.51
N GLY A 94 0.26 3.53 9.24
CA GLY A 94 0.26 2.48 10.26
C GLY A 94 1.58 2.41 11.04
N ALA A 95 2.70 2.63 10.36
CA ALA A 95 4.03 2.63 10.96
C ALA A 95 4.40 3.96 11.64
N ASN A 96 3.77 5.06 11.23
CA ASN A 96 4.12 6.42 11.64
C ASN A 96 2.89 7.15 12.22
N PRO A 97 2.40 6.79 13.42
CA PRO A 97 1.17 7.35 13.98
C PRO A 97 1.25 8.85 14.32
N LYS A 98 2.46 9.42 14.37
CA LYS A 98 2.69 10.86 14.56
C LYS A 98 2.61 11.66 13.25
N GLU A 99 2.68 10.98 12.11
CA GLU A 99 2.60 11.61 10.79
C GLU A 99 1.14 11.91 10.44
N ASN A 100 0.85 13.18 10.22
CA ASN A 100 -0.50 13.68 9.96
C ASN A 100 -0.75 14.02 8.49
N SER A 101 0.20 13.69 7.61
CA SER A 101 0.08 13.92 6.18
C SER A 101 -1.16 13.20 5.63
N THR A 102 -1.87 13.87 4.74
CA THR A 102 -2.94 13.32 3.91
C THR A 102 -2.36 12.45 2.78
N PHE A 103 -3.23 11.72 2.07
CA PHE A 103 -2.80 10.94 0.90
C PHE A 103 -2.18 11.83 -0.20
N ASP A 104 -2.76 13.01 -0.45
CA ASP A 104 -2.25 13.93 -1.46
C ASP A 104 -0.90 14.54 -1.06
N GLU A 105 -0.72 14.90 0.22
CA GLU A 105 0.56 15.38 0.74
C GLU A 105 1.63 14.30 0.70
N PHE A 106 1.25 13.05 0.96
CA PHE A 106 2.13 11.90 0.78
C PHE A 106 2.57 11.75 -0.68
N LEU A 107 1.64 11.80 -1.64
CA LEU A 107 1.95 11.68 -3.07
C LEU A 107 2.85 12.81 -3.58
N LYS A 108 2.72 14.01 -3.03
CA LYS A 108 3.63 15.13 -3.34
C LYS A 108 5.06 14.90 -2.90
N ARG A 109 5.32 13.93 -2.02
CA ARG A 109 6.66 13.60 -1.52
C ARG A 109 7.13 12.21 -1.91
N TYR A 110 6.22 11.34 -2.35
CA TYR A 110 6.51 9.98 -2.77
C TYR A 110 6.74 9.93 -4.29
N HIS A 111 8.01 9.96 -4.67
CA HIS A 111 8.45 10.05 -6.07
C HIS A 111 9.14 8.78 -6.58
N ASP A 112 8.89 7.63 -5.96
CA ASP A 112 9.41 6.37 -6.46
C ASP A 112 8.71 5.98 -7.78
N SER A 113 9.50 5.40 -8.70
CA SER A 113 8.98 4.89 -9.97
C SER A 113 7.89 3.84 -9.75
N LEU A 114 6.99 3.68 -10.72
CA LEU A 114 5.95 2.64 -10.69
C LEU A 114 6.51 1.23 -10.38
N ALA A 115 7.64 0.86 -10.97
CA ALA A 115 8.28 -0.44 -10.75
C ALA A 115 8.67 -0.64 -9.26
N LYS A 116 9.32 0.36 -8.65
CA LYS A 116 9.65 0.34 -7.22
C LYS A 116 8.41 0.30 -6.33
N SER A 117 7.38 1.08 -6.69
CA SER A 117 6.11 1.08 -5.96
C SER A 117 5.43 -0.28 -6.01
N MET A 118 5.42 -0.94 -7.17
CA MET A 118 4.87 -2.29 -7.32
C MET A 118 5.67 -3.32 -6.50
N GLU A 119 6.99 -3.22 -6.49
CA GLU A 119 7.85 -4.09 -5.68
C GLU A 119 7.56 -3.92 -4.19
N LEU A 120 7.48 -2.68 -3.70
CA LEU A 120 7.17 -2.38 -2.31
C LEU A 120 5.76 -2.86 -1.93
N TYR A 121 4.77 -2.57 -2.76
CA TYR A 121 3.40 -3.06 -2.58
C TYR A 121 3.35 -4.58 -2.43
N THR A 122 4.03 -5.30 -3.32
CA THR A 122 4.11 -6.77 -3.26
C THR A 122 4.72 -7.24 -1.96
N LYS A 123 5.82 -6.62 -1.50
CA LYS A 123 6.45 -6.95 -0.22
C LYS A 123 5.50 -6.72 0.96
N LEU A 124 4.83 -5.56 1.01
CA LEU A 124 3.88 -5.21 2.07
C LEU A 124 2.71 -6.18 2.16
N VAL A 125 2.16 -6.57 1.00
CA VAL A 125 1.04 -7.51 0.92
C VAL A 125 1.46 -8.92 1.34
N VAL A 126 2.58 -9.42 0.81
CA VAL A 126 3.13 -10.73 1.21
C VAL A 126 3.42 -10.74 2.71
N ASP A 127 4.04 -9.69 3.25
CA ASP A 127 4.42 -9.63 4.66
C ASP A 127 3.21 -9.63 5.61
N VAL A 128 2.06 -9.07 5.21
CA VAL A 128 0.84 -9.13 6.03
C VAL A 128 0.13 -10.47 5.91
N ILE A 129 0.11 -11.08 4.73
CA ILE A 129 -0.50 -12.41 4.50
C ILE A 129 0.31 -13.48 5.23
N SER A 130 1.63 -13.49 5.08
CA SER A 130 2.51 -14.52 5.65
C SER A 130 2.65 -14.43 7.19
N GLN A 131 2.18 -13.35 7.84
CA GLN A 131 2.20 -13.24 9.29
C GLN A 131 1.26 -14.24 9.98
N ASP A 132 0.05 -14.39 9.44
CA ASP A 132 -0.92 -15.41 9.84
C ASP A 132 -2.00 -15.51 8.74
N PRO A 133 -1.84 -16.42 7.76
CA PRO A 133 -2.73 -16.51 6.61
C PRO A 133 -4.20 -16.77 6.99
N ASN A 134 -4.42 -17.53 8.07
CA ASN A 134 -5.76 -17.90 8.54
C ASN A 134 -6.44 -16.72 9.23
N GLN A 135 -5.71 -16.00 10.09
CA GLN A 135 -6.24 -14.78 10.71
C GLN A 135 -6.40 -13.65 9.70
N PHE A 136 -5.51 -13.53 8.72
CA PHE A 136 -5.65 -12.57 7.62
C PHE A 136 -6.95 -12.81 6.85
N ALA A 137 -7.17 -14.03 6.36
CA ALA A 137 -8.39 -14.39 5.64
C ALA A 137 -9.66 -14.18 6.49
N ALA A 138 -9.62 -14.56 7.77
CA ALA A 138 -10.75 -14.37 8.69
C ALA A 138 -11.04 -12.88 8.97
N ALA A 139 -10.00 -12.07 9.23
CA ALA A 139 -10.12 -10.64 9.48
C ALA A 139 -10.65 -9.89 8.24
N LEU A 140 -10.19 -10.29 7.05
CA LEU A 140 -10.60 -9.71 5.78
C LEU A 140 -12.04 -10.08 5.41
N LYS A 141 -12.43 -11.35 5.63
CA LYS A 141 -13.83 -11.78 5.47
C LYS A 141 -14.77 -11.00 6.39
N LYS A 142 -14.35 -10.72 7.62
CA LYS A 142 -15.12 -9.92 8.58
C LYS A 142 -15.22 -8.44 8.17
N SER A 143 -14.13 -7.85 7.64
CA SER A 143 -14.14 -6.46 7.19
C SER A 143 -14.97 -6.26 5.92
N THR A 144 -15.08 -7.28 5.07
CA THR A 144 -15.87 -7.25 3.83
C THR A 144 -17.34 -7.64 4.02
N SER A 145 -17.67 -8.45 5.02
CA SER A 145 -19.06 -8.87 5.30
C SER A 145 -19.91 -7.84 6.06
N SER A 146 -19.29 -6.77 6.57
CA SER A 146 -19.97 -5.78 7.44
C SER A 146 -20.76 -4.71 6.68
N GLY A 147 -20.84 -4.79 5.34
CA GLY A 147 -21.61 -3.86 4.49
C GLY A 147 -23.08 -4.24 4.26
N GLY A 148 -23.58 -5.31 4.87
CA GLY A 148 -24.93 -5.84 4.61
C GLY A 148 -25.71 -6.11 5.89
N ASN A 149 -25.99 -5.09 6.71
CA ASN A 149 -27.17 -5.07 7.57
C ASN A 149 -27.32 -3.71 8.25
N GLY A 150 -28.23 -2.89 7.72
CA GLY A 150 -28.60 -1.60 8.29
C GLY A 150 -29.91 -1.01 7.78
N GLU A 151 -30.77 -1.77 7.10
CA GLU A 151 -32.18 -1.40 6.91
C GLU A 151 -33.05 -2.50 7.51
N LYS A 152 -33.36 -2.36 8.81
CA LYS A 152 -34.63 -2.82 9.42
C LYS A 152 -34.91 -2.01 10.69
N LYS A 153 -35.62 -0.89 10.53
CA LYS A 153 -36.89 -0.60 11.21
C LYS A 153 -37.41 0.76 10.80
#